data_AF-K7AYA1-F1
#
_entry.id   AF-K7AYA1-F1
#
_cell.length_a   1.000
_cell.length_b   1.000
_cell.length_c   1.000
_cell.angle_alpha   90.00
_cell.angle_beta   90.00
_cell.angle_gamma   90.00
#
_symmetry.space_group_name_H-M   'P 1'
#
loop_
_entity.id
_entity.type
_entity.pdbx_description
1 polymer ?
#
loop_
_entity_poly.entity_id
_entity_poly.type
_entity_poly.pdbx_seq_one_letter_code
_entity_poly.pdbx_strand_id
1 'polypeptide(L)'
;MIFEQIIDTWQMAWEYVGSATLKGLCMLVSVQGSYFNPPSFAQIKRFIEWNGENFEWVLVVLLCAGLMLSSWHNNKVTKMVVEQPQRNDFFFVDYFAINDDSDAKYRYVPMRVMEVKERSLVFKVGNMPQSKRVSPTKHMKSDRALYKHFYRKDTLELSLVQISALFESDTIYAAVRPRNIFINGWVVMNLSEL
;
A
#
# COMPACT_ATOMS: atom_id res chain seq x y z
N MET A 1 9.89 -14.44 26.86
CA MET A 1 9.45 -15.84 26.64
C MET A 1 8.55 -15.99 25.41
N ILE A 2 7.44 -15.26 25.27
CA ILE A 2 6.56 -15.36 24.08
C ILE A 2 7.20 -14.81 22.79
N PHE A 3 8.03 -13.77 22.89
CA PHE A 3 8.64 -13.12 21.71
C PHE A 3 9.73 -13.98 21.03
N GLU A 4 10.53 -14.71 21.80
CA GLU A 4 11.54 -15.64 21.24
C GLU A 4 10.88 -16.88 20.61
N GLN A 5 9.82 -17.38 21.23
CA GLN A 5 9.06 -18.51 20.69
C GLN A 5 8.40 -18.17 19.35
N ILE A 6 7.98 -16.91 19.14
CA ILE A 6 7.47 -16.43 17.85
C ILE A 6 8.61 -16.36 16.82
N ILE A 7 9.78 -15.81 17.17
CA ILE A 7 10.93 -15.71 16.25
C ILE A 7 11.40 -17.10 15.80
N ASP A 8 11.52 -18.06 16.71
CA ASP A 8 11.93 -19.44 16.39
C ASP A 8 10.89 -20.15 15.49
N THR A 9 9.59 -19.90 15.74
CA THR A 9 8.52 -20.45 14.90
C THR A 9 8.55 -19.84 13.49
N TRP A 10 8.85 -18.55 13.37
CA TRP A 10 9.02 -17.87 12.08
C TRP A 10 10.30 -18.30 11.35
N GLN A 11 11.38 -18.56 12.07
CA GLN A 11 12.65 -18.99 11.51
C GLN A 11 12.59 -20.44 11.01
N MET A 12 11.94 -21.34 11.78
CA MET A 12 11.62 -22.69 11.31
C MET A 12 10.65 -22.69 10.12
N ALA A 13 9.63 -21.83 10.14
CA ALA A 13 8.72 -21.68 9.00
C ALA A 13 9.46 -21.15 7.76
N TRP A 14 10.39 -20.21 7.92
CA TRP A 14 11.21 -19.68 6.82
C TRP A 14 12.19 -20.72 6.27
N GLU A 15 12.86 -21.50 7.11
CA GLU A 15 13.76 -22.58 6.68
C GLU A 15 12.99 -23.71 5.99
N TYR A 16 11.81 -24.08 6.51
CA TYR A 16 10.98 -25.13 5.93
C TYR A 16 10.35 -24.70 4.61
N VAL A 17 9.72 -23.51 4.56
CA VAL A 17 9.13 -22.95 3.34
C VAL A 17 10.21 -22.64 2.31
N GLY A 18 11.36 -22.12 2.73
CA GLY A 18 12.52 -21.89 1.86
C GLY A 18 13.06 -23.19 1.27
N SER A 19 13.22 -24.24 2.08
CA SER A 19 13.64 -25.57 1.61
C SER A 19 12.63 -26.22 0.67
N ALA A 20 11.35 -26.14 1.01
CA ALA A 20 10.23 -26.68 0.24
C ALA A 20 10.12 -26.00 -1.14
N THR A 21 10.11 -24.67 -1.16
CA THR A 21 10.00 -23.89 -2.41
C THR A 21 11.23 -24.05 -3.31
N LEU A 22 12.45 -24.09 -2.75
CA LEU A 22 13.67 -24.40 -3.51
C LEU A 22 13.64 -25.81 -4.10
N LYS A 23 13.20 -26.82 -3.34
CA LYS A 23 13.05 -28.19 -3.84
C LYS A 23 12.02 -28.29 -4.98
N GLY A 24 10.88 -27.62 -4.84
CA GLY A 24 9.86 -27.52 -5.90
C GLY A 24 10.39 -26.85 -7.17
N LEU A 25 11.09 -25.72 -7.04
CA LEU A 25 11.68 -25.01 -8.19
C LEU A 25 12.82 -25.81 -8.86
N CYS A 26 13.70 -26.44 -8.07
CA CYS A 26 14.76 -27.31 -8.59
C CYS A 26 14.22 -28.54 -9.34
N MET A 27 12.99 -29.00 -9.05
CA MET A 27 12.38 -30.09 -9.83
C MET A 27 12.01 -29.66 -11.25
N LEU A 28 11.69 -28.38 -11.47
CA LEU A 28 11.31 -27.84 -12.79
C LEU A 28 12.49 -27.27 -13.58
N VAL A 29 13.60 -26.94 -12.92
CA VAL A 29 14.73 -26.27 -13.54
C VAL A 29 15.99 -27.15 -13.40
N SER A 30 16.38 -27.81 -14.49
CA SER A 30 17.73 -28.36 -14.63
C SER A 30 18.60 -27.38 -15.42
N VAL A 31 19.45 -26.61 -14.73
CA VAL A 31 20.46 -25.79 -15.40
C VAL A 31 21.67 -26.68 -15.69
N GLN A 32 21.82 -27.12 -16.94
CA GLN A 32 23.08 -27.69 -17.45
C GLN A 32 23.66 -26.72 -18.49
N GLY A 33 24.61 -25.89 -18.05
CA GLY A 33 25.20 -24.84 -18.89
C GLY A 33 24.28 -23.63 -19.10
N SER A 34 24.61 -22.78 -20.09
CA SER A 34 23.92 -21.53 -20.40
C SER A 34 22.58 -21.70 -21.17
N TYR A 35 22.02 -22.91 -21.21
CA TYR A 35 20.78 -23.21 -21.95
C TYR A 35 19.64 -23.59 -20.99
N PHE A 36 18.50 -22.95 -21.17
CA PHE A 36 17.27 -23.26 -20.43
C PHE A 36 16.55 -24.43 -21.12
N ASN A 37 16.66 -25.63 -20.54
CA ASN A 37 15.92 -26.79 -21.03
C ASN A 37 14.51 -26.80 -20.45
N PRO A 38 13.46 -26.99 -21.27
CA PRO A 38 12.10 -27.11 -20.76
C PRO A 38 11.97 -28.36 -19.87
N PRO A 39 11.16 -28.32 -18.81
CA PRO A 39 10.98 -29.44 -17.90
C PRO A 39 10.36 -30.64 -18.64
N SER A 40 10.90 -31.83 -18.39
CA SER A 40 10.33 -33.09 -18.87
C SER A 40 8.97 -33.37 -18.22
N PHE A 41 8.12 -34.16 -18.88
CA PHE A 41 6.82 -34.54 -18.34
C PHE A 41 6.92 -35.22 -16.96
N ALA A 42 7.98 -35.99 -16.71
CA ALA A 42 8.23 -36.62 -15.42
C ALA A 42 8.54 -35.58 -14.31
N GLN A 43 9.26 -34.52 -14.63
CA GLN A 43 9.52 -33.40 -13.72
C GLN A 43 8.24 -32.63 -13.41
N ILE A 44 7.40 -32.39 -14.43
CA ILE A 44 6.10 -31.74 -14.27
C ILE A 44 5.18 -32.58 -13.36
N LYS A 45 5.12 -33.90 -13.57
CA LYS A 45 4.31 -34.81 -12.74
C LYS A 45 4.74 -34.78 -11.28
N ARG A 46 6.05 -34.91 -11.01
CA ARG A 46 6.60 -34.85 -9.64
C ARG A 46 6.34 -33.51 -8.97
N PHE A 47 6.44 -32.41 -9.72
CA PHE A 47 6.10 -31.09 -9.22
C PHE A 47 4.62 -31.00 -8.84
N ILE A 48 3.70 -31.47 -9.69
CA ILE A 48 2.26 -31.46 -9.39
C ILE A 48 1.93 -32.31 -8.17
N GLU A 49 2.50 -33.51 -8.07
CA GLU A 49 2.31 -34.41 -6.90
C GLU A 49 2.81 -33.75 -5.61
N TRP A 50 4.01 -33.16 -5.65
CA TRP A 50 4.58 -32.44 -4.52
C TRP A 50 3.73 -31.23 -4.10
N ASN A 51 3.20 -30.45 -5.05
CA ASN A 51 2.29 -29.34 -4.74
C ASN A 51 0.96 -29.84 -4.17
N GLY A 52 0.48 -31.02 -4.58
CA GLY A 52 -0.69 -31.67 -4.02
C GLY A 52 -0.49 -32.09 -2.56
N GLU A 53 0.67 -32.68 -2.25
CA GLU A 53 1.05 -33.06 -0.88
C GLU A 53 1.30 -31.85 0.04
N ASN A 54 1.75 -30.72 -0.53
CA ASN A 54 2.11 -29.51 0.19
C ASN A 54 1.15 -28.33 -0.09
N PHE A 55 -0.10 -28.61 -0.45
CA PHE A 55 -1.02 -27.60 -0.98
C PHE A 55 -1.23 -26.42 -0.01
N GLU A 56 -1.26 -26.68 1.31
CA GLU A 56 -1.41 -25.66 2.35
C GLU A 56 -0.27 -24.64 2.30
N TRP A 57 0.97 -25.11 2.15
CA TRP A 57 2.14 -24.24 2.05
C TRP A 57 2.18 -23.46 0.75
N VAL A 58 1.74 -24.08 -0.35
CA VAL A 58 1.60 -23.40 -1.64
C VAL A 58 0.60 -22.23 -1.50
N LEU A 59 -0.54 -22.46 -0.83
CA LEU A 59 -1.53 -21.40 -0.57
C LEU A 59 -0.96 -20.28 0.30
N VAL A 60 -0.20 -20.60 1.36
CA VAL A 60 0.45 -19.59 2.21
C VAL A 60 1.45 -18.76 1.41
N VAL A 61 2.29 -19.39 0.59
CA VAL A 61 3.25 -18.69 -0.27
C VAL A 61 2.54 -17.79 -1.28
N LEU A 62 1.47 -18.28 -1.92
CA LEU A 62 0.67 -17.48 -2.85
C LEU A 62 0.00 -16.29 -2.17
N LEU A 63 -0.52 -16.47 -0.95
CA LEU A 63 -1.11 -15.40 -0.16
C LEU A 63 -0.05 -14.34 0.19
N CYS A 64 1.11 -14.75 0.70
CA CYS A 64 2.21 -13.85 1.01
C CYS A 64 2.69 -13.09 -0.23
N ALA A 65 2.89 -13.78 -1.35
CA ALA A 65 3.27 -13.16 -2.62
C ALA A 65 2.22 -12.14 -3.09
N GLY A 66 0.93 -12.49 -3.00
CA GLY A 66 -0.17 -11.59 -3.32
C GLY A 66 -0.19 -10.32 -2.45
N LEU A 67 0.02 -10.47 -1.14
CA LEU A 67 0.10 -9.34 -0.20
C LEU A 67 1.32 -8.45 -0.47
N MET A 68 2.48 -9.03 -0.76
CA MET A 68 3.68 -8.28 -1.11
C MET A 68 3.52 -7.52 -2.43
N LEU A 69 2.98 -8.15 -3.47
CA LEU A 69 2.68 -7.52 -4.75
C LEU A 69 1.69 -6.36 -4.58
N SER A 70 0.64 -6.55 -3.76
CA SER A 70 -0.32 -5.50 -3.45
C SER A 70 0.34 -4.32 -2.73
N SER A 71 1.17 -4.57 -1.72
CA SER A 71 1.92 -3.53 -1.01
C SER A 71 2.88 -2.78 -1.93
N TRP A 72 3.60 -3.50 -2.79
CA TRP A 72 4.52 -2.90 -3.75
C TRP A 72 3.79 -2.01 -4.77
N HIS A 73 2.65 -2.48 -5.29
CA HIS A 73 1.82 -1.70 -6.18
C HIS A 73 1.33 -0.40 -5.51
N ASN A 74 0.83 -0.49 -4.27
CA ASN A 74 0.34 0.68 -3.53
C ASN A 74 1.46 1.69 -3.23
N ASN A 75 2.66 1.22 -2.89
CA ASN A 75 3.82 2.07 -2.67
C ASN A 75 4.27 2.77 -3.95
N LYS A 76 4.25 2.06 -5.09
CA LYS A 76 4.56 2.65 -6.39
C LYS A 76 3.56 3.74 -6.78
N VAL A 77 2.26 3.50 -6.56
CA VAL A 77 1.21 4.50 -6.80
C VAL A 77 1.39 5.71 -5.91
N THR A 78 1.62 5.49 -4.61
CA THR A 78 1.84 6.57 -3.64
C THR A 78 3.05 7.41 -4.04
N LYS A 79 4.18 6.77 -4.33
CA LYS A 79 5.41 7.45 -4.75
C LYS A 79 5.21 8.31 -6.00
N MET A 80 4.53 7.77 -7.02
CA MET A 80 4.20 8.51 -8.24
C MET A 80 3.34 9.76 -7.95
N VAL A 81 2.35 9.67 -7.06
CA VAL A 81 1.49 10.80 -6.70
C VAL A 81 2.26 11.86 -5.90
N VAL A 82 3.18 11.44 -5.04
CA VAL A 82 4.03 12.35 -4.24
C VAL A 82 5.07 13.07 -5.13
N GLU A 83 5.69 12.36 -6.08
CA GLU A 83 6.71 12.94 -6.98
C GLU A 83 6.11 13.88 -8.02
N GLN A 84 4.89 13.60 -8.48
CA GLN A 84 4.19 14.39 -9.50
C GLN A 84 2.77 14.72 -9.03
N PRO A 85 2.63 15.61 -8.03
CA PRO A 85 1.34 15.96 -7.48
C PRO A 85 0.49 16.72 -8.51
N GLN A 86 -0.79 16.36 -8.59
CA GLN A 86 -1.78 16.99 -9.44
C GLN A 86 -2.94 17.53 -8.59
N ARG A 87 -3.67 18.49 -9.16
CA ARG A 87 -4.93 18.95 -8.59
C ARG A 87 -5.87 17.75 -8.39
N ASN A 88 -6.60 17.75 -7.28
CA ASN A 88 -7.50 16.68 -6.86
C ASN A 88 -6.83 15.37 -6.43
N ASP A 89 -5.51 15.31 -6.29
CA ASP A 89 -4.86 14.17 -5.65
C ASP A 89 -5.19 14.14 -4.14
N PHE A 90 -5.30 12.92 -3.59
CA PHE A 90 -5.61 12.70 -2.18
C PHE A 90 -4.41 12.14 -1.44
N PHE A 91 -4.05 12.78 -0.34
CA PHE A 91 -2.97 12.41 0.55
C PHE A 91 -3.57 11.94 1.87
N PHE A 92 -3.05 10.86 2.42
CA PHE A 92 -3.48 10.31 3.70
C PHE A 92 -2.31 10.41 4.67
N VAL A 93 -2.53 11.14 5.76
CA VAL A 93 -1.44 11.60 6.60
C VAL A 93 -1.69 11.38 8.08
N ASP A 94 -0.62 11.22 8.83
CA ASP A 94 -0.59 11.47 10.26
C ASP A 94 -0.49 12.99 10.50
N TYR A 95 -1.63 13.62 10.78
CA TYR A 95 -1.72 15.06 10.97
C TYR A 95 -1.04 15.54 12.25
N PHE A 96 -0.93 14.67 13.26
CA PHE A 96 -0.26 15.01 14.51
C PHE A 96 1.24 15.26 14.31
N ALA A 97 1.85 14.57 13.35
CA ALA A 97 3.24 14.82 12.98
C ALA A 97 3.45 16.13 12.20
N ILE A 98 2.38 16.73 11.66
CA ILE A 98 2.41 18.03 10.96
C ILE A 98 2.09 19.18 11.93
N ASN A 99 1.15 18.94 12.85
CA ASN A 99 0.70 19.89 13.85
C ASN A 99 0.51 19.17 15.19
N ASP A 100 1.45 19.39 16.11
CA ASP A 100 1.51 18.78 17.44
C ASP A 100 0.43 19.30 18.41
N ASP A 101 -0.20 20.43 18.11
CA ASP A 101 -1.38 20.93 18.84
C ASP A 101 -2.66 20.15 18.49
N SER A 102 -2.61 19.24 17.50
CA SER A 102 -3.77 18.44 17.11
C SER A 102 -4.01 17.22 18.01
N ASP A 103 -5.18 16.59 17.88
CA ASP A 103 -5.55 15.45 18.72
C ASP A 103 -4.70 14.21 18.38
N ALA A 104 -3.83 13.81 19.32
CA ALA A 104 -2.96 12.63 19.18
C ALA A 104 -3.73 11.30 19.02
N LYS A 105 -4.95 11.20 19.57
CA LYS A 105 -5.81 10.01 19.43
C LYS A 105 -6.45 9.96 18.06
N TYR A 106 -6.76 11.09 17.45
CA TYR A 106 -7.45 11.21 16.16
C TYR A 106 -6.58 11.92 15.14
N ARG A 107 -5.47 11.27 14.77
CA ARG A 107 -4.41 11.87 13.97
C ARG A 107 -4.46 11.58 12.47
N TYR A 108 -5.12 10.51 12.03
CA TYR A 108 -5.07 10.10 10.63
C TYR A 108 -6.18 10.78 9.81
N VAL A 109 -5.80 11.64 8.87
CA VAL A 109 -6.75 12.43 8.07
C VAL A 109 -6.47 12.33 6.57
N PRO A 110 -7.51 12.39 5.73
CA PRO A 110 -7.34 12.65 4.31
C PRO A 110 -7.12 14.15 4.07
N MET A 111 -6.28 14.49 3.11
CA MET A 111 -6.08 15.84 2.58
C MET A 111 -6.26 15.78 1.06
N ARG A 112 -6.94 16.77 0.49
CA ARG A 112 -7.11 16.89 -0.96
C ARG A 112 -6.29 18.05 -1.49
N VAL A 113 -5.54 17.84 -2.56
CA VAL A 113 -4.84 18.92 -3.27
C VAL A 113 -5.86 19.77 -4.00
N MET A 114 -5.95 21.05 -3.63
CA MET A 114 -6.82 22.03 -4.26
C MET A 114 -6.11 22.75 -5.40
N GLU A 115 -4.82 23.03 -5.21
CA GLU A 115 -3.99 23.78 -6.14
C GLU A 115 -2.54 23.32 -6.06
N VAL A 116 -1.89 23.25 -7.22
CA VAL A 116 -0.46 22.97 -7.36
C VAL A 116 0.21 24.27 -7.80
N LYS A 117 0.96 24.91 -6.89
CA LYS A 117 1.79 26.07 -7.21
C LYS A 117 3.19 25.63 -7.60
N GLU A 118 4.03 26.54 -8.07
CA GLU A 118 5.41 26.22 -8.51
C GLU A 118 6.27 25.54 -7.44
N ARG A 119 6.09 25.90 -6.16
CA ARG A 119 6.93 25.41 -5.05
C ARG A 119 6.15 24.86 -3.85
N SER A 120 4.82 24.91 -3.90
CA SER A 120 3.94 24.52 -2.80
C SER A 120 2.64 23.92 -3.31
N LEU A 121 2.00 23.12 -2.46
CA LEU A 121 0.67 22.58 -2.69
C LEU A 121 -0.28 23.16 -1.64
N VAL A 122 -1.48 23.54 -2.10
CA VAL A 122 -2.56 23.97 -1.23
C VAL A 122 -3.51 22.79 -1.02
N PHE A 123 -3.68 22.41 0.24
CA PHE A 123 -4.52 21.29 0.65
C PHE A 123 -5.80 21.75 1.34
N LYS A 124 -6.86 20.98 1.15
CA LYS A 124 -8.04 20.99 2.02
C LYS A 124 -7.97 19.80 2.96
N VAL A 125 -7.92 20.07 4.26
CA VAL A 125 -7.75 19.03 5.30
C VAL A 125 -9.11 18.43 5.67
N GLY A 126 -9.17 17.10 5.81
CA GLY A 126 -10.35 16.39 6.29
C GLY A 126 -10.66 16.66 7.76
N ASN A 127 -11.95 16.70 8.10
CA ASN A 127 -12.49 16.85 9.44
C ASN A 127 -13.05 15.53 10.01
N MET A 128 -12.71 14.40 9.38
CA MET A 128 -13.09 13.06 9.85
C MET A 128 -11.84 12.24 10.20
N PRO A 129 -11.14 12.60 11.28
CA PRO A 129 -9.93 11.89 11.66
C PRO A 129 -10.23 10.46 12.13
N GLN A 130 -9.25 9.58 11.92
CA GLN A 130 -9.27 8.19 12.36
C GLN A 130 -8.21 7.99 13.44
N SER A 131 -8.47 7.09 14.38
CA SER A 131 -7.51 6.77 15.44
C SER A 131 -6.45 5.76 15.03
N LYS A 132 -6.66 5.06 13.91
CA LYS A 132 -5.72 4.09 13.34
C LYS A 132 -5.45 4.44 11.90
N ARG A 133 -4.25 4.08 11.41
CA ARG A 133 -3.91 4.13 9.98
C ARG A 133 -4.91 3.27 9.23
N VAL A 134 -5.66 3.86 8.32
CA VAL A 134 -6.62 3.12 7.48
C VAL A 134 -6.32 3.35 6.00
N SER A 135 -6.70 2.38 5.18
CA SER A 135 -6.50 2.46 3.74
C SER A 135 -7.28 3.64 3.12
N PRO A 136 -6.82 4.18 1.99
CA PRO A 136 -7.54 5.21 1.22
C PRO A 136 -9.02 4.88 0.99
N THR A 137 -9.31 3.62 0.62
CA THR A 137 -10.69 3.13 0.43
C THR A 137 -11.53 3.29 1.69
N LYS A 138 -10.97 3.00 2.87
CA LYS A 138 -11.72 3.06 4.13
C LYS A 138 -12.01 4.51 4.54
N HIS A 139 -11.13 5.45 4.23
CA HIS A 139 -11.41 6.88 4.41
C HIS A 139 -12.55 7.38 3.51
N MET A 140 -12.59 6.90 2.27
CA MET A 140 -13.51 7.38 1.23
C MET A 140 -14.81 6.59 1.12
N LYS A 141 -14.92 5.46 1.85
CA LYS A 141 -16.07 4.56 1.82
C LYS A 141 -17.38 5.30 2.06
N SER A 142 -18.42 4.94 1.31
CA SER A 142 -19.76 5.53 1.39
C SER A 142 -19.76 7.03 1.06
N ASP A 143 -18.95 7.42 0.08
CA ASP A 143 -18.89 8.76 -0.50
C ASP A 143 -18.71 9.88 0.55
N ARG A 144 -18.00 9.56 1.64
CA ARG A 144 -17.82 10.47 2.79
C ARG A 144 -17.26 11.82 2.39
N ALA A 145 -16.41 11.86 1.36
CA ALA A 145 -15.80 13.08 0.86
C ALA A 145 -16.79 14.11 0.30
N LEU A 146 -18.03 13.70 -0.02
CA LEU A 146 -19.10 14.58 -0.47
C LEU A 146 -19.90 15.22 0.68
N TYR A 147 -19.69 14.77 1.93
CA TYR A 147 -20.42 15.33 3.05
C TYR A 147 -20.00 16.79 3.32
N LYS A 148 -20.99 17.65 3.62
CA LYS A 148 -20.83 19.10 3.79
C LYS A 148 -19.72 19.50 4.78
N HIS A 149 -19.46 18.67 5.79
CA HIS A 149 -18.47 18.90 6.85
C HIS A 149 -17.30 17.92 6.79
N PHE A 150 -17.09 17.25 5.66
CA PHE A 150 -15.97 16.34 5.48
C PHE A 150 -14.63 17.07 5.49
N TYR A 151 -14.58 18.29 4.96
CA TYR A 151 -13.38 19.11 4.94
C TYR A 151 -13.49 20.25 5.95
N ARG A 152 -12.35 20.64 6.52
CA ARG A 152 -12.19 21.87 7.29
C ARG A 152 -12.36 23.08 6.37
N LYS A 153 -12.65 24.24 6.98
CA LYS A 153 -12.79 25.51 6.25
C LYS A 153 -11.42 26.03 5.79
N ASP A 154 -10.41 25.87 6.64
CA ASP A 154 -9.07 26.36 6.39
C ASP A 154 -8.31 25.47 5.42
N THR A 155 -7.42 26.09 4.67
CA THR A 155 -6.47 25.41 3.78
C THR A 155 -5.12 25.28 4.48
N LEU A 156 -4.40 24.22 4.13
CA LEU A 156 -3.03 24.00 4.57
C LEU A 156 -2.11 24.12 3.36
N GLU A 157 -1.14 25.02 3.40
CA GLU A 157 -0.13 25.14 2.35
C GLU A 157 1.17 24.49 2.81
N LEU A 158 1.69 23.54 2.02
CA LEU A 158 2.96 22.87 2.28
C LEU A 158 3.87 23.02 1.08
N SER A 159 5.16 23.29 1.31
CA SER A 159 6.17 23.29 0.25
C SER A 159 6.43 21.87 -0.28
N LEU A 160 6.88 21.76 -1.53
CA LEU A 160 7.25 20.47 -2.13
C LEU A 160 8.34 19.76 -1.31
N VAL A 161 9.29 20.51 -0.74
CA VAL A 161 10.35 19.98 0.13
C VAL A 161 9.75 19.36 1.41
N GLN A 162 8.78 20.03 2.04
CA GLN A 162 8.08 19.47 3.20
C GLN A 162 7.31 18.20 2.82
N ILE A 163 6.65 18.18 1.66
CA ILE A 163 5.91 16.99 1.21
C ILE A 163 6.84 15.79 1.02
N SER A 164 8.01 15.99 0.40
CA SER A 164 9.02 14.94 0.28
C SER A 164 9.50 14.44 1.64
N ALA A 165 9.80 15.34 2.58
CA ALA A 165 10.21 14.96 3.94
C ALA A 165 9.09 14.23 4.72
N LEU A 166 7.84 14.64 4.54
CA LEU A 166 6.69 13.97 5.15
C LEU A 166 6.45 12.58 4.55
N PHE A 167 6.76 12.37 3.27
CA PHE A 167 6.72 11.05 2.66
C PHE A 167 7.87 10.14 3.15
N GLU A 168 9.09 10.68 3.23
CA GLU A 168 10.25 9.94 3.73
C GLU A 168 10.11 9.52 5.20
N SER A 169 9.42 10.32 6.01
CA SER A 169 9.13 10.02 7.42
C SER A 169 7.91 9.10 7.64
N ASP A 170 7.28 8.58 6.58
CA ASP A 170 6.01 7.82 6.63
C ASP A 170 4.84 8.60 7.27
N THR A 171 4.97 9.94 7.39
CA THR A 171 3.87 10.82 7.80
C THR A 171 2.79 10.85 6.72
N ILE A 172 3.20 10.99 5.45
CA ILE A 172 2.35 10.71 4.29
C ILE A 172 2.46 9.23 4.00
N TYR A 173 1.44 8.51 4.39
CA TYR A 173 1.50 7.06 4.48
C TYR A 173 0.80 6.37 3.30
N ALA A 174 -0.03 7.14 2.56
CA ALA A 174 -0.62 6.75 1.29
C ALA A 174 -0.99 8.01 0.49
N ALA A 175 -0.95 7.92 -0.83
CA ALA A 175 -1.44 8.95 -1.72
C ALA A 175 -2.09 8.29 -2.95
N VAL A 176 -3.21 8.87 -3.40
CA VAL A 176 -4.02 8.29 -4.48
C VAL A 176 -4.51 9.38 -5.41
N ARG A 177 -4.34 9.14 -6.71
CA ARG A 177 -4.99 9.90 -7.76
C ARG A 177 -6.37 9.32 -8.08
N PRO A 178 -7.45 10.09 -7.96
CA PRO A 178 -8.77 9.64 -8.39
C PRO A 178 -8.78 9.28 -9.88
N ARG A 179 -9.52 8.23 -10.24
CA ARG A 179 -9.85 7.95 -11.65
C ARG A 179 -11.17 8.65 -11.94
N ASN A 180 -11.10 9.79 -12.62
CA ASN A 180 -12.24 10.71 -12.75
C ASN A 180 -12.70 11.14 -11.33
N ILE A 181 -13.97 10.98 -10.96
CA ILE A 181 -14.48 11.33 -9.62
C ILE A 181 -14.39 10.20 -8.59
N PHE A 182 -13.73 9.08 -8.91
CA PHE A 182 -13.78 7.86 -8.09
C PHE A 182 -12.43 7.47 -7.48
N ILE A 183 -12.47 7.00 -6.23
CA ILE A 183 -11.39 6.24 -5.58
C ILE A 183 -11.92 4.87 -5.18
N ASN A 184 -11.42 3.81 -5.81
CA ASN A 184 -11.76 2.42 -5.50
C ASN A 184 -13.28 2.16 -5.43
N GLY A 185 -14.04 2.76 -6.37
CA GLY A 185 -15.49 2.59 -6.50
C GLY A 185 -16.35 3.61 -5.73
N TRP A 186 -15.76 4.48 -4.91
CA TRP A 186 -16.46 5.52 -4.15
C TRP A 186 -16.30 6.89 -4.79
N VAL A 187 -17.35 7.70 -4.78
CA VAL A 187 -17.35 9.07 -5.29
C VAL A 187 -16.67 9.98 -4.28
N VAL A 188 -15.65 10.73 -4.73
CA VAL A 188 -14.86 11.60 -3.84
C VAL A 188 -14.95 13.09 -4.15
N MET A 189 -15.55 13.43 -5.30
CA MET A 189 -15.74 14.81 -5.74
C MET A 189 -16.86 14.91 -6.77
N ASN A 190 -17.37 16.12 -6.98
CA ASN A 190 -18.39 16.37 -8.00
C ASN A 190 -17.77 16.48 -9.39
N LEU A 191 -18.54 16.18 -10.45
CA LEU A 191 -18.12 16.35 -11.84
C LEU A 191 -17.72 17.79 -12.18
N SER A 192 -18.32 18.79 -11.52
CA SER A 192 -17.98 20.20 -11.69
C SER A 192 -16.60 20.58 -11.12
N GLU A 193 -15.95 19.68 -10.39
CA GLU A 193 -14.66 19.91 -9.73
C GLU A 193 -13.47 19.28 -10.47
N LEU A 194 -13.72 18.64 -11.62
CA LEU A 194 -12.70 18.10 -12.52
C LEU A 194 -11.90 19.22 -13.21
#